data_AF-A0A4V1SYI4-F1
#
_entry.id   AF-A0A4V1SYI4-F1
#
_cell.length_a   1.000
_cell.length_b   1.000
_cell.length_c   1.000
_cell.angle_alpha   90.00
_cell.angle_beta   90.00
_cell.angle_gamma   90.00
#
_symmetry.space_group_name_H-M   'P 1'
#
loop_
_entity.id
_entity.type
_entity.pdbx_description
1 polymer ?
#
loop_
_entity_poly.entity_id
_entity_poly.type
_entity_poly.pdbx_seq_one_letter_code
_entity_poly.pdbx_strand_id
1 'polypeptide(L)' 'QFMLYDMAGKLVMQQATKIAGSITNLPLPAANSGTYILEIKHPGQVQVIKVTVL' A
#
# COMPACT_ATOMS: atom_id res chain seq x y z
N GLN A 1 8.19 1.72 4.99
CA GLN A 1 7.63 0.40 4.61
C GLN A 1 6.24 0.62 4.01
N PHE A 2 5.92 -0.02 2.90
CA PHE A 2 4.58 -0.05 2.32
C PHE A 2 3.88 -1.35 2.70
N MET A 3 2.63 -1.27 3.14
CA MET A 3 1.73 -2.40 3.33
C MET A 3 0.39 -2.07 2.66
N LEU A 4 -0.13 -3.02 1.90
CA LEU A 4 -1.43 -2.89 1.26
C LEU A 4 -2.38 -3.91 1.86
N TYR A 5 -3.56 -3.47 2.25
CA TYR A 5 -4.62 -4.31 2.79
C TYR A 5 -5.87 -4.22 1.93
N ASP A 6 -6.63 -5.31 1.86
CA ASP A 6 -7.98 -5.27 1.30
C ASP A 6 -9.00 -4.71 2.32
N MET A 7 -10.27 -4.56 1.91
CA MET A 7 -11.34 -4.08 2.78
C MET A 7 -11.67 -5.01 3.96
N ALA A 8 -11.24 -6.28 3.91
CA ALA A 8 -11.38 -7.20 5.04
C ALA A 8 -10.20 -7.08 6.02
N GLY A 9 -9.24 -6.18 5.76
CA GLY A 9 -8.03 -5.99 6.57
C GLY A 9 -6.97 -7.06 6.32
N LYS A 10 -7.11 -7.89 5.29
CA LYS A 10 -6.11 -8.89 4.94
C LYS A 10 -4.92 -8.21 4.26
N LEU A 11 -3.72 -8.52 4.71
CA LEU A 11 -2.49 -8.07 4.06
C LEU A 11 -2.37 -8.69 2.67
N VAL A 12 -2.37 -7.84 1.66
CA VAL A 12 -2.27 -8.19 0.25
C VAL A 12 -0.83 -8.09 -0.25
N MET A 13 -0.10 -7.07 0.21
CA MET A 13 1.30 -6.84 -0.17
C MET A 13 2.07 -6.16 0.95
N GLN A 14 3.35 -6.48 1.06
CA GLN A 14 4.31 -5.78 1.92
C GLN A 14 5.61 -5.54 1.16
N GLN A 15 6.10 -4.30 1.18
CA GLN A 15 7.36 -3.92 0.55
C GLN A 15 8.19 -3.03 1.47
N ALA A 16 9.45 -3.40 1.68
CA ALA A 16 10.42 -2.56 2.37
C ALA A 16 10.76 -1.34 1.48
N THR A 17 10.77 -0.15 2.05
CA THR A 17 11.05 1.10 1.33
C THR A 17 12.44 1.56 1.69
N LYS A 18 13.34 1.69 0.71
CA LYS A 18 14.72 2.16 0.97
C LYS A 18 15.09 3.45 0.24
N ILE A 19 14.17 4.10 -0.47
CA ILE A 19 14.57 5.19 -1.37
C ILE A 19 13.74 6.44 -1.13
N ALA A 20 14.41 7.50 -0.67
CA ALA A 20 13.88 8.85 -0.65
C ALA A 20 13.94 9.43 -2.08
N GLY A 21 12.85 10.03 -2.56
CA GLY A 21 12.83 10.76 -3.83
C GLY A 21 12.55 9.94 -5.10
N SER A 22 12.24 8.64 -4.99
CA SER A 22 11.87 7.82 -6.15
C SER A 22 10.42 7.34 -6.09
N ILE A 23 9.74 7.38 -7.24
CA ILE A 23 8.42 6.77 -7.42
C ILE A 23 8.56 5.26 -7.17
N THR A 24 7.77 4.71 -6.24
CA THR A 24 7.70 3.26 -6.03
C THR A 24 6.43 2.73 -6.67
N ASN A 25 6.57 1.90 -7.71
CA ASN A 25 5.44 1.19 -8.30
C ASN A 25 5.02 0.04 -7.37
N LEU A 26 3.76 0.05 -6.95
CA LEU A 26 3.17 -1.02 -6.14
C LEU A 26 2.31 -1.90 -7.06
N PRO A 27 2.76 -3.10 -7.45
CA PRO A 27 2.00 -3.97 -8.33
C PRO A 27 0.77 -4.53 -7.61
N LEU A 28 -0.41 -3.95 -7.86
CA LEU A 28 -1.65 -4.46 -7.28
C LEU A 28 -1.95 -5.87 -7.85
N PRO A 29 -2.50 -6.80 -7.05
CA PRO A 29 -2.89 -8.11 -7.57
C PRO A 29 -3.86 -7.91 -8.74
N ALA A 30 -3.64 -8.67 -9.83
CA ALA A 30 -4.34 -8.54 -11.11
C ALA A 30 -5.86 -8.81 -11.05
N ALA A 31 -6.42 -9.13 -9.89
CA ALA A 31 -7.81 -9.44 -9.71
C ALA A 31 -8.43 -8.50 -8.67
N ASN A 32 -9.40 -7.73 -9.16
CA ASN A 32 -10.45 -6.99 -8.47
C ASN A 32 -10.20 -5.49 -8.37
N SER A 33 -10.88 -4.78 -9.28
CA SER A 33 -11.41 -3.46 -8.99
C SER A 33 -12.04 -3.47 -7.58
N GLY A 34 -11.75 -2.43 -6.81
CA GLY A 34 -12.00 -2.48 -5.38
C GLY A 34 -11.31 -1.38 -4.61
N THR A 35 -11.63 -1.32 -3.33
CA THR A 35 -10.98 -0.42 -2.38
C THR A 35 -9.88 -1.18 -1.63
N TYR A 36 -8.74 -0.52 -1.48
CA TYR A 36 -7.61 -1.00 -0.70
C TYR A 36 -7.14 0.09 0.27
N ILE A 37 -6.44 -0.32 1.31
CA ILE A 37 -5.80 0.57 2.27
C ILE A 37 -4.28 0.42 2.12
N LEU A 38 -3.62 1.51 1.74
CA LEU A 38 -2.17 1.61 1.70
C LEU A 38 -1.68 2.26 2.99
N GLU A 39 -0.92 1.51 3.78
CA GLU A 39 -0.15 2.03 4.92
C GLU A 39 1.29 2.32 4.50
N ILE A 40 1.77 3.52 4.82
CA ILE A 40 3.14 3.95 4.64
C ILE A 40 3.73 4.21 6.03
N LYS A 41 4.66 3.36 6.46
CA LYS A 41 5.37 3.51 7.74
C LYS A 41 6.69 4.23 7.52
N HIS A 42 6.81 5.40 8.14
CA HIS A 42 8.04 6.17 8.33
C HIS A 42 8.50 6.06 9.80
N PRO A 43 9.76 6.37 10.12
CA PRO A 43 10.18 6.49 11.52
C PRO A 43 9.30 7.50 12.27
N GLY A 44 8.55 7.05 13.27
CA GLY A 44 7.68 7.90 14.10
C GLY A 44 6.36 8.33 13.47
N GLN A 45 6.04 7.91 12.24
CA GLN A 45 4.80 8.29 11.56
C GLN A 45 4.23 7.13 10.73
N VAL A 46 2.90 7.01 10.75
CA VAL A 46 2.15 6.15 9.85
C VAL A 46 1.19 7.01 9.03
N GLN A 47 1.28 6.91 7.71
CA GLN A 47 0.32 7.51 6.79
C GLN A 47 -0.59 6.40 6.24
N VAL A 48 -1.87 6.71 6.10
CA VAL A 48 -2.87 5.78 5.57
C VAL A 48 -3.57 6.42 4.38
N ILE A 49 -3.64 5.71 3.27
CA ILE A 49 -4.24 6.19 2.01
C ILE A 49 -5.26 5.16 1.54
N LYS A 50 -6.49 5.62 1.24
CA LYS A 50 -7.50 4.81 0.57
C LYS A 50 -7.22 4.81 -0.94
N VAL A 51 -7.03 3.63 -1.52
CA VAL A 51 -6.78 3.44 -2.96
C VAL A 51 -8.00 2.78 -3.57
N THR A 52 -8.58 3.38 -4.61
CA THR A 52 -9.71 2.80 -5.36
C THR A 52 -9.22 2.46 -6.76
N VAL A 53 -9.30 1.17 -7.12
CA VAL A 53 -8.98 0.68 -8.46
C VAL A 53 -10.30 0.44 -9.18
N LEU A 54 -10.45 1.08 -10.35
CA LEU A 54 -11.63 0.94 -11.22
C LEU A 54 -11.41 -0.16 -12.26
#